data_AF-A0A6G1X4T2-F1
#
_entry.id   AF-A0A6G1X4T2-F1
#
_cell.length_a   1.000
_cell.length_b   1.000
_cell.length_c   1.000
_cell.angle_alpha   90.00
_cell.angle_beta   90.00
_cell.angle_gamma   90.00
#
_symmetry.space_group_name_H-M   'P 1'
#
loop_
_entity.id
_entity.type
_entity.pdbx_description
1 polymer ?
#
loop_
_entity_poly.entity_id
_entity_poly.type
_entity_poly.pdbx_seq_one_letter_code
_entity_poly.pdbx_strand_id
1 'polypeptide(L)'
;MLSCASYVQTTLEAPGKVREYGPFMLVIGELEKTAYSTCAEIVKRFQEADVPTEHVENVLEQKWKKLLWNVTFNPLSAISKARVGDILDDSYLRRTAENICLESIEVAQNKGISLEVQQTLDSIFAKAEYARKHQTSMLQDRLKQKRMEVESMCGYLVKKGNEAKIATPHLSTIYSVLNYIDQQIENKLVK
;
A
#
# COMPACT_ATOMS: atom_id res chain seq x y z
N MET A 1 19.74 -10.65 1.38
CA MET A 1 18.30 -11.00 1.13
C MET A 1 17.71 -10.10 0.04
N LEU A 2 16.68 -10.52 -0.71
CA LEU A 2 16.03 -9.72 -1.77
C LEU A 2 14.60 -9.28 -1.38
N SER A 3 14.10 -8.21 -1.99
CA SER A 3 12.71 -7.77 -1.87
C SER A 3 12.14 -7.36 -3.22
N CYS A 4 10.81 -7.24 -3.29
CA CYS A 4 10.10 -6.83 -4.48
C CYS A 4 8.93 -5.91 -4.13
N ALA A 5 8.72 -4.87 -4.92
CA ALA A 5 7.48 -4.13 -5.03
C ALA A 5 6.77 -4.55 -6.32
N SER A 6 5.62 -5.21 -6.20
CA SER A 6 4.81 -5.61 -7.33
C SER A 6 3.77 -4.55 -7.68
N TYR A 7 3.72 -4.17 -8.95
CA TYR A 7 2.69 -3.33 -9.54
C TYR A 7 1.89 -4.20 -10.48
N VAL A 8 0.94 -4.96 -9.94
CA VAL A 8 0.12 -5.92 -10.68
C VAL A 8 -1.32 -5.77 -10.23
N GLN A 9 -2.23 -5.77 -11.19
CA GLN A 9 -3.67 -5.78 -10.93
C GLN A 9 -4.24 -7.07 -11.51
N THR A 10 -4.55 -8.02 -10.63
CA THR A 10 -5.11 -9.31 -11.03
C THR A 10 -6.31 -9.69 -10.18
N THR A 11 -7.12 -10.61 -10.69
CA THR A 11 -8.21 -11.23 -9.95
C THR A 11 -8.29 -12.70 -10.32
N LEU A 12 -8.46 -13.56 -9.32
CA LEU A 12 -8.82 -14.96 -9.53
C LEU A 12 -10.32 -15.03 -9.86
N GLU A 13 -10.66 -15.39 -11.11
CA GLU A 13 -12.05 -15.53 -11.55
C GLU A 13 -12.64 -16.90 -11.17
N ALA A 14 -11.81 -17.94 -11.22
CA ALA A 14 -12.15 -19.31 -10.87
C ALA A 14 -10.85 -20.08 -10.54
N PRO A 15 -10.92 -21.29 -9.93
CA PRO A 15 -9.74 -22.13 -9.76
C PRO A 15 -8.97 -22.31 -11.08
N GLY A 16 -7.70 -21.94 -11.10
CA GLY A 16 -6.84 -22.00 -12.30
C GLY A 16 -7.06 -20.88 -13.34
N LYS A 17 -7.97 -19.92 -13.10
CA LYS A 17 -8.27 -18.83 -14.05
C LYS A 17 -8.02 -17.46 -13.41
N VAL A 18 -6.93 -16.81 -13.82
CA VAL A 18 -6.55 -15.46 -13.39
C VAL A 18 -6.80 -14.48 -14.53
N ARG A 19 -7.40 -13.33 -14.22
CA ARG A 19 -7.46 -12.18 -15.13
C ARG A 19 -6.47 -11.13 -14.66
N GLU A 20 -5.68 -10.61 -15.60
CA GLU A 20 -4.82 -9.45 -15.43
C GLU A 20 -5.47 -8.20 -16.04
N TYR A 21 -5.23 -7.04 -15.43
CA TYR A 21 -5.74 -5.76 -15.87
C TYR A 21 -4.61 -4.76 -16.06
N GLY A 22 -4.48 -4.23 -17.28
CA GLY A 22 -3.48 -3.22 -17.61
C GLY A 22 -2.05 -3.77 -17.57
N PRO A 23 -1.04 -2.89 -17.74
CA PRO A 23 0.36 -3.29 -17.64
C PRO A 23 0.74 -3.63 -16.20
N PHE A 24 1.71 -4.53 -16.04
CA PHE A 24 2.33 -4.83 -14.75
C PHE A 24 3.85 -4.61 -14.77
N MET A 25 4.43 -4.48 -13.58
CA MET A 25 5.87 -4.34 -13.38
C MET A 25 6.29 -4.95 -12.04
N LEU A 26 7.40 -5.68 -12.03
CA LEU A 26 8.08 -6.10 -10.81
C LEU A 26 9.30 -5.20 -10.58
N VAL A 27 9.42 -4.61 -9.40
CA VAL A 27 10.58 -3.80 -9.03
C VAL A 27 11.34 -4.54 -7.92
N ILE A 28 12.50 -5.10 -8.27
CA ILE A 28 13.27 -5.99 -7.41
C ILE A 28 14.56 -5.30 -6.99
N GLY A 29 14.94 -5.47 -5.73
CA GLY A 29 16.25 -5.04 -5.25
C GLY A 29 16.71 -5.82 -4.05
N GLU A 30 18.00 -5.71 -3.78
CA GLU A 30 18.65 -6.29 -2.62
C GLU A 30 18.42 -5.46 -1.35
N LEU A 31 18.28 -6.14 -0.21
CA LEU A 31 18.29 -5.52 1.11
C LEU A 31 19.72 -5.33 1.64
N GLU A 32 20.66 -6.08 1.09
CA GLU A 32 22.07 -6.08 1.45
C GLU A 32 22.90 -6.14 0.17
N LYS A 33 23.92 -5.28 0.05
CA LYS A 33 24.76 -5.18 -1.17
C LYS A 33 25.41 -6.51 -1.57
N THR A 34 25.62 -7.41 -0.62
CA THR A 34 26.15 -8.77 -0.86
C THR A 34 25.26 -9.62 -1.77
N ALA A 35 23.97 -9.29 -1.90
CA ALA A 35 23.02 -10.03 -2.73
C ALA A 35 22.86 -9.48 -4.16
N TYR A 36 23.64 -8.47 -4.56
CA TYR A 36 23.52 -7.83 -5.87
C TYR A 36 23.63 -8.82 -7.04
N SER A 37 24.62 -9.71 -7.03
CA SER A 37 24.82 -10.69 -8.12
C SER A 37 23.61 -11.61 -8.29
N THR A 38 23.06 -12.11 -7.18
CA THR A 38 21.83 -12.90 -7.18
C THR A 38 20.63 -12.09 -7.67
N CYS A 39 20.52 -10.82 -7.24
CA CYS A 39 19.44 -9.95 -7.69
C CYS A 39 19.48 -9.72 -9.20
N ALA A 40 20.66 -9.40 -9.73
CA ALA A 40 20.88 -9.18 -11.16
C ALA A 40 20.57 -10.43 -11.98
N GLU A 41 20.95 -11.62 -11.50
CA GLU A 41 20.60 -12.88 -12.17
C GLU A 41 19.08 -13.08 -12.21
N ILE A 42 18.37 -12.89 -11.09
CA ILE A 42 16.91 -13.06 -11.03
C ILE A 42 16.20 -12.06 -11.95
N VAL A 43 16.60 -10.80 -11.94
CA VAL A 43 16.02 -9.77 -12.83
C VAL A 43 16.21 -10.16 -14.29
N LYS A 44 17.41 -10.61 -14.65
CA LYS A 44 17.71 -11.12 -16.00
C LYS A 44 16.81 -12.30 -16.37
N ARG A 45 16.64 -13.29 -15.48
CA ARG A 45 15.77 -14.45 -15.72
C ARG A 45 14.31 -14.06 -15.93
N PHE A 46 13.79 -13.09 -15.19
CA PHE A 46 12.44 -12.59 -15.40
C PHE A 46 12.29 -11.87 -16.75
N GLN A 47 13.27 -11.03 -17.10
CA GLN A 47 13.27 -10.35 -18.40
C GLN A 47 13.39 -11.34 -19.57
N GLU A 48 14.20 -12.39 -19.45
CA GLU A 48 14.30 -13.49 -20.44
C GLU A 48 12.99 -14.29 -20.58
N ALA A 49 12.12 -14.25 -19.56
CA ALA A 49 10.81 -14.88 -19.56
C ALA A 49 9.68 -13.91 -19.93
N ASP A 50 10.00 -12.74 -20.49
CA ASP A 50 9.06 -11.67 -20.85
C ASP A 50 8.21 -11.15 -19.67
N VAL A 51 8.74 -11.23 -18.45
CA VAL A 51 8.14 -10.66 -17.24
C VAL A 51 8.72 -9.26 -17.01
N PRO A 52 7.96 -8.16 -17.22
CA PRO A 52 8.46 -6.81 -17.02
C PRO A 52 8.99 -6.63 -15.60
N THR A 53 10.31 -6.44 -15.52
CA THR A 53 11.04 -6.40 -14.26
C THR A 53 12.16 -5.38 -14.32
N GLU A 54 12.28 -4.56 -13.28
CA GLU A 54 13.31 -3.55 -13.11
C GLU A 54 14.13 -3.83 -11.85
N HIS A 55 15.45 -3.66 -11.94
CA HIS A 55 16.34 -3.65 -10.78
C HIS A 55 16.40 -2.25 -10.17
N VAL A 56 16.34 -2.16 -8.85
CA VAL A 56 16.55 -0.91 -8.11
C VAL A 56 17.53 -1.12 -6.96
N GLU A 57 18.38 -0.12 -6.73
CA GLU A 57 19.33 -0.14 -5.60
C GLU A 57 18.62 -0.01 -4.23
N ASN A 58 17.49 0.71 -4.19
CA ASN A 58 16.73 0.95 -2.95
C ASN A 58 15.28 0.46 -3.08
N VAL A 59 15.09 -0.86 -3.01
CA VAL A 59 13.75 -1.47 -3.05
C VAL A 59 12.88 -1.09 -1.86
N LEU A 60 13.48 -0.75 -0.71
CA LEU A 60 12.73 -0.32 0.46
C LEU A 60 12.02 1.01 0.20
N GLU A 61 12.69 1.97 -0.42
CA GLU A 61 12.08 3.23 -0.82
C GLU A 61 10.87 3.01 -1.74
N GLN A 62 10.97 2.09 -2.71
CA GLN A 62 9.86 1.73 -3.59
C GLN A 62 8.68 1.12 -2.81
N LYS A 63 8.97 0.22 -1.87
CA LYS A 63 7.94 -0.37 -1.00
C LYS A 63 7.29 0.67 -0.10
N TRP A 64 8.05 1.63 0.42
CA TRP A 64 7.53 2.72 1.24
C TRP A 64 6.67 3.68 0.41
N LYS A 65 7.09 4.07 -0.80
CA LYS A 65 6.26 4.87 -1.71
C LYS A 65 4.91 4.20 -1.99
N LYS A 66 4.91 2.88 -2.26
CA LYS A 66 3.67 2.11 -2.44
C LYS A 66 2.84 2.02 -1.14
N LEU A 67 3.49 1.82 0.01
CA LEU A 67 2.82 1.75 1.30
C LEU A 67 2.16 3.09 1.67
N LEU A 68 2.84 4.22 1.44
CA LEU A 68 2.31 5.56 1.72
C LEU A 68 1.06 5.83 0.89
N TRP A 69 1.08 5.48 -0.40
CA TRP A 69 -0.11 5.52 -1.24
C TRP A 69 -1.25 4.67 -0.65
N ASN A 70 -0.97 3.41 -0.33
CA ASN A 70 -1.97 2.49 0.17
C ASN A 70 -2.56 2.92 1.53
N VAL A 71 -1.74 3.29 2.51
CA VAL A 71 -2.23 3.68 3.85
C VAL A 71 -3.04 4.98 3.81
N THR A 72 -2.74 5.87 2.86
CA THR A 72 -3.46 7.14 2.69
C THR A 72 -4.90 6.90 2.21
N PHE A 73 -5.11 5.99 1.26
CA PHE A 73 -6.42 5.83 0.60
C PHE A 73 -7.17 4.53 0.97
N ASN A 74 -6.48 3.40 1.13
CA ASN A 74 -7.11 2.09 1.32
C ASN A 74 -7.98 2.03 2.59
N PRO A 75 -7.49 2.45 3.77
CA PRO A 75 -8.27 2.36 5.00
C PRO A 75 -9.49 3.29 4.97
N LEU A 76 -9.28 4.52 4.49
CA LEU A 76 -10.33 5.52 4.42
C LEU A 76 -11.42 5.10 3.43
N SER A 77 -11.04 4.66 2.22
CA SER A 77 -11.99 4.14 1.21
C SER A 77 -12.77 2.93 1.72
N ALA A 78 -12.13 2.02 2.47
CA ALA A 78 -12.82 0.86 3.03
C ALA A 78 -13.88 1.28 4.07
N ILE A 79 -13.56 2.21 4.99
CA ILE A 79 -14.52 2.66 6.00
C ILE A 79 -15.69 3.42 5.36
N SER A 80 -15.40 4.38 4.48
CA SER A 80 -16.40 5.26 3.87
C SER A 80 -17.14 4.63 2.69
N LYS A 81 -16.63 3.50 2.16
CA LYS A 81 -17.05 2.91 0.88
C LYS A 81 -16.90 3.86 -0.32
N ALA A 82 -16.00 4.83 -0.21
CA ALA A 82 -15.73 5.85 -1.21
C ALA A 82 -14.60 5.41 -2.15
N ARG A 83 -14.68 5.78 -3.44
CA ARG A 83 -13.56 5.65 -4.38
C ARG A 83 -12.50 6.71 -4.08
N VAL A 84 -11.32 6.59 -4.69
CA VAL A 84 -10.25 7.58 -4.53
C VAL A 84 -10.72 9.00 -4.89
N GLY A 85 -11.46 9.16 -6.00
CA GLY A 85 -11.99 10.47 -6.41
C GLY A 85 -12.97 11.07 -5.40
N ASP A 86 -13.82 10.25 -4.80
CA ASP A 86 -14.77 10.69 -3.77
C ASP A 86 -14.03 11.21 -2.52
N ILE A 87 -12.90 10.59 -2.15
CA ILE A 87 -12.02 11.06 -1.07
C ILE A 87 -11.36 12.40 -1.42
N LEU A 88 -10.97 12.60 -2.68
CA LEU A 88 -10.32 13.83 -3.13
C LEU A 88 -11.28 15.02 -3.19
N ASP A 89 -12.54 14.77 -3.52
CA ASP A 89 -13.59 15.79 -3.70
C ASP A 89 -14.23 16.23 -2.37
N ASP A 90 -14.34 15.32 -1.40
CA ASP A 90 -14.83 15.66 -0.07
C ASP A 90 -13.71 16.27 0.78
N SER A 91 -13.88 17.55 1.16
CA SER A 91 -12.87 18.29 1.92
C SER A 91 -12.48 17.67 3.27
N TYR A 92 -13.39 16.95 3.94
CA TYR A 92 -13.12 16.32 5.23
C TYR A 92 -12.34 15.01 5.06
N LEU A 93 -12.73 14.19 4.07
CA LEU A 93 -12.00 12.97 3.72
C LEU A 93 -10.62 13.31 3.18
N ARG A 94 -10.50 14.31 2.31
CA ARG A 94 -9.21 14.78 1.78
C ARG A 94 -8.27 15.19 2.91
N ARG A 95 -8.74 16.04 3.83
CA ARG A 95 -7.93 16.47 4.99
C ARG A 95 -7.51 15.30 5.87
N THR A 96 -8.39 14.32 6.05
CA THR A 96 -8.06 13.10 6.81
C THR A 96 -6.98 12.28 6.11
N ALA A 97 -7.08 12.12 4.79
CA ALA A 97 -6.06 11.45 3.98
C ALA A 97 -4.71 12.18 4.04
N GLU A 98 -4.70 13.52 3.94
CA GLU A 98 -3.49 14.34 4.06
C GLU A 98 -2.80 14.13 5.42
N ASN A 99 -3.57 14.18 6.52
CA ASN A 99 -3.04 13.93 7.86
C ASN A 99 -2.46 12.51 8.03
N ILE A 100 -3.16 11.48 7.52
CA ILE A 100 -2.66 10.09 7.55
C ILE A 100 -1.37 9.95 6.74
N CYS A 101 -1.30 10.62 5.58
CA CYS A 101 -0.11 10.61 4.74
C CYS A 101 1.08 11.24 5.48
N LEU A 102 0.88 12.41 6.12
CA LEU A 102 1.91 13.11 6.89
C LEU A 102 2.41 12.26 8.08
N GLU A 103 1.50 11.67 8.86
CA GLU A 103 1.84 10.74 9.95
C GLU A 103 2.69 9.57 9.43
N SER A 104 2.33 9.03 8.27
CA SER A 104 3.01 7.88 7.67
C SER A 104 4.38 8.24 7.11
N ILE A 105 4.55 9.46 6.57
CA ILE A 105 5.85 9.99 6.11
C ILE A 105 6.80 10.12 7.30
N GLU A 106 6.33 10.66 8.43
CA GLU A 106 7.16 10.81 9.64
C GLU A 106 7.68 9.45 10.14
N VAL A 107 6.79 8.44 10.17
CA VAL A 107 7.19 7.06 10.51
C VAL A 107 8.19 6.49 9.51
N ALA A 108 8.02 6.76 8.21
CA ALA A 108 8.95 6.31 7.18
C ALA A 108 10.35 6.94 7.33
N GLN A 109 10.42 8.25 7.59
CA GLN A 109 11.68 8.97 7.84
C GLN A 109 12.42 8.40 9.07
N ASN A 110 11.69 8.08 10.14
CA ASN A 110 12.28 7.41 11.32
C ASN A 110 12.87 6.03 10.99
N LYS A 111 12.36 5.35 9.97
CA LYS A 111 12.90 4.08 9.46
C LYS A 111 14.07 4.25 8.48
N GLY A 112 14.62 5.46 8.36
CA GLY A 112 15.77 5.76 7.52
C GLY A 112 15.43 5.90 6.03
N ILE A 113 14.16 6.14 5.70
CA ILE A 113 13.74 6.37 4.32
C ILE A 113 13.84 7.87 4.03
N SER A 114 14.69 8.23 3.08
CA SER A 114 14.88 9.61 2.64
C SER A 114 13.67 10.08 1.83
N LEU A 115 12.76 10.81 2.47
CA LEU A 115 11.58 11.40 1.84
C LEU A 115 11.54 12.89 2.14
N GLU A 116 11.40 13.72 1.11
CA GLU A 116 11.03 15.12 1.29
C GLU A 116 9.51 15.19 1.49
N VAL A 117 9.06 15.84 2.57
CA VAL A 117 7.68 15.73 3.07
C VAL A 117 6.70 16.29 2.05
N GLN A 118 6.92 17.53 1.58
CA GLN A 118 5.95 18.20 0.72
C GLN A 118 5.90 17.56 -0.67
N GLN A 119 7.07 17.28 -1.26
CA GLN A 119 7.18 16.59 -2.55
C GLN A 119 6.56 15.19 -2.49
N THR A 120 6.72 14.46 -1.39
CA THR A 120 6.11 13.12 -1.25
C THR A 120 4.60 13.22 -1.15
N LEU A 121 4.08 14.14 -0.34
CA LEU A 121 2.65 14.40 -0.23
C LEU A 121 2.05 14.81 -1.59
N ASP A 122 2.64 15.78 -2.26
CA ASP A 122 2.19 16.26 -3.57
C ASP A 122 2.24 15.15 -4.62
N SER A 123 3.30 14.33 -4.63
CA SER A 123 3.44 13.20 -5.55
C SER A 123 2.35 12.15 -5.33
N ILE A 124 2.02 11.86 -4.08
CA ILE A 124 0.91 10.96 -3.71
C ILE A 124 -0.39 11.55 -4.26
N PHE A 125 -0.77 12.76 -3.87
CA PHE A 125 -2.05 13.33 -4.30
C PHE A 125 -2.14 13.57 -5.81
N ALA A 126 -1.05 13.87 -6.51
CA ALA A 126 -1.02 13.92 -7.96
C ALA A 126 -1.31 12.55 -8.59
N LYS A 127 -0.75 11.46 -8.06
CA LYS A 127 -1.07 10.09 -8.50
C LYS A 127 -2.53 9.72 -8.23
N ALA A 128 -3.12 10.28 -7.17
CA ALA A 128 -4.54 10.12 -6.83
C ALA A 128 -5.47 10.59 -7.93
N GLU A 129 -5.15 11.70 -8.57
CA GLU A 129 -5.98 12.29 -9.62
C GLU A 129 -6.06 11.39 -10.86
N TYR A 130 -5.02 10.60 -11.14
CA TYR A 130 -5.08 9.58 -12.19
C TYR A 130 -5.87 8.33 -11.79
N ALA A 131 -6.09 8.13 -10.49
CA ALA A 131 -6.76 6.98 -9.91
C ALA A 131 -8.19 7.27 -9.42
N ARG A 132 -8.82 8.38 -9.82
CA ARG A 132 -10.13 8.81 -9.27
C ARG A 132 -11.23 7.75 -9.30
N LYS A 133 -11.31 6.94 -10.36
CA LYS A 133 -12.31 5.85 -10.50
C LYS A 133 -11.95 4.58 -9.72
N HIS A 134 -10.76 4.52 -9.14
CA HIS A 134 -10.22 3.33 -8.50
C HIS A 134 -10.96 3.01 -7.20
N GLN A 135 -11.40 1.75 -7.09
CA GLN A 135 -11.74 1.12 -5.83
C GLN A 135 -10.51 0.40 -5.32
N THR A 136 -10.00 0.83 -4.17
CA THR A 136 -8.81 0.24 -3.56
C THR A 136 -9.02 -1.25 -3.28
N SER A 137 -7.94 -2.03 -3.22
CA SER A 137 -8.02 -3.47 -2.92
C SER A 137 -8.78 -3.74 -1.62
N MET A 138 -8.50 -2.96 -0.58
CA MET A 138 -9.16 -3.07 0.71
C MET A 138 -10.67 -2.76 0.65
N LEU A 139 -11.08 -1.77 -0.15
CA LEU A 139 -12.50 -1.53 -0.41
C LEU A 139 -13.13 -2.70 -1.16
N GLN A 140 -12.45 -3.27 -2.16
CA GLN A 140 -12.96 -4.43 -2.88
C GLN A 140 -13.13 -5.65 -1.96
N ASP A 141 -12.16 -5.93 -1.08
CA ASP A 141 -12.26 -7.00 -0.09
C ASP A 141 -13.43 -6.78 0.85
N ARG A 142 -13.60 -5.55 1.33
CA ARG A 142 -14.74 -5.17 2.16
C ARG A 142 -16.09 -5.38 1.47
N LEU A 143 -16.21 -4.95 0.22
CA LEU A 143 -17.45 -5.11 -0.57
C LEU A 143 -17.74 -6.59 -0.83
N LYS A 144 -16.71 -7.43 -0.95
CA LYS A 144 -16.80 -8.88 -1.14
C LYS A 144 -16.89 -9.66 0.17
N GLN A 145 -16.95 -8.99 1.34
CA GLN A 145 -16.94 -9.62 2.66
C GLN A 145 -15.75 -10.58 2.85
N LYS A 146 -14.56 -10.18 2.38
CA LYS A 146 -13.30 -10.88 2.60
C LYS A 146 -12.49 -10.18 3.69
N ARG A 147 -11.60 -10.95 4.34
CA ARG A 147 -10.59 -10.40 5.25
C ARG A 147 -9.75 -9.36 4.51
N MET A 148 -9.51 -8.24 5.17
CA MET A 148 -8.72 -7.12 4.67
C MET A 148 -7.28 -7.18 5.23
N GLU A 149 -6.36 -6.49 4.56
CA GLU A 149 -4.96 -6.33 5.00
C GLU A 149 -4.79 -5.25 6.10
N VAL A 150 -5.65 -5.26 7.13
CA VAL A 150 -5.69 -4.19 8.15
C VAL A 150 -4.43 -4.20 9.00
N GLU A 151 -4.06 -5.37 9.54
CA GLU A 151 -2.91 -5.53 10.44
C GLU A 151 -1.57 -5.28 9.75
N SER A 152 -1.40 -5.83 8.55
CA SER A 152 -0.15 -5.71 7.79
C SER A 152 0.12 -4.29 7.28
N MET A 153 -0.91 -3.43 7.24
CA MET A 153 -0.80 -2.07 6.74
C MET A 153 -0.97 -1.02 7.85
N CYS A 154 -2.17 -0.89 8.40
CA CYS A 154 -2.47 0.10 9.43
C CYS A 154 -1.84 -0.29 10.76
N GLY A 155 -2.04 -1.54 11.18
CA GLY A 155 -1.47 -2.06 12.43
C GLY A 155 0.05 -1.97 12.45
N TYR A 156 0.71 -2.31 11.33
CA TYR A 156 2.15 -2.15 11.17
C TYR A 156 2.61 -0.71 11.38
N LEU A 157 1.99 0.28 10.71
CA LEU A 157 2.40 1.68 10.81
C LEU A 157 2.14 2.27 12.20
N VAL A 158 0.98 1.99 12.80
CA VAL A 158 0.66 2.41 14.17
C VAL A 158 1.67 1.82 15.16
N LYS A 159 1.98 0.53 15.03
CA LYS A 159 3.01 -0.12 15.84
C LYS A 159 4.38 0.54 15.67
N LYS A 160 4.78 0.86 14.43
CA LYS A 160 6.06 1.53 14.15
C LYS A 160 6.10 2.96 14.68
N GLY A 161 4.99 3.70 14.61
CA GLY A 161 4.86 5.01 15.27
C GLY A 161 5.07 4.89 16.78
N ASN A 162 4.39 3.95 17.43
CA ASN A 162 4.52 3.73 18.87
C ASN A 162 5.94 3.35 19.31
N GLU A 163 6.60 2.42 18.59
CA GLU A 163 8.01 2.05 18.83
C GLU A 163 8.94 3.26 18.73
N ALA A 164 8.64 4.18 17.81
CA ALA A 164 9.42 5.39 17.55
C ALA A 164 8.99 6.62 18.38
N LYS A 165 7.94 6.49 19.21
CA LYS A 165 7.27 7.60 19.91
C LYS A 165 6.75 8.72 18.97
N ILE A 166 6.36 8.34 17.76
CA ILE A 166 5.72 9.21 16.77
C ILE A 166 4.20 9.03 16.88
N ALA A 167 3.49 10.15 17.05
CA ALA A 167 2.03 10.12 17.15
C ALA A 167 1.41 9.84 15.79
N THR A 168 0.50 8.86 15.73
CA THR A 168 -0.29 8.54 14.53
C THR A 168 -1.80 8.56 14.82
N PRO A 169 -2.35 9.66 15.39
CA PRO A 169 -3.71 9.67 15.91
C PRO A 169 -4.79 9.45 14.84
N HIS A 170 -4.62 9.99 13.62
CA HIS A 170 -5.61 9.80 12.56
C HIS A 170 -5.59 8.35 12.08
N LEU A 171 -4.40 7.81 11.80
CA LEU A 171 -4.28 6.42 11.39
C LEU A 171 -4.73 5.44 12.49
N SER A 172 -4.42 5.71 13.76
CA SER A 172 -4.83 4.89 14.90
C SER A 172 -6.35 4.84 15.08
N THR A 173 -7.03 5.96 14.83
CA THR A 173 -8.50 6.03 14.87
C THR A 173 -9.11 5.18 13.75
N ILE A 174 -8.62 5.38 12.52
CA ILE A 174 -9.07 4.62 11.34
C ILE A 174 -8.78 3.13 11.50
N TYR A 175 -7.59 2.78 11.99
CA TYR A 175 -7.20 1.41 12.31
C TYR A 175 -8.19 0.74 13.27
N SER A 176 -8.54 1.42 14.37
CA SER A 176 -9.45 0.88 15.39
C SER A 176 -10.82 0.53 14.81
N VAL A 177 -11.40 1.44 14.01
CA VAL A 177 -12.70 1.23 13.36
C VAL A 177 -12.61 0.12 12.31
N LEU A 178 -11.56 0.13 11.50
CA LEU A 178 -11.39 -0.84 10.42
C LEU A 178 -11.15 -2.25 10.96
N ASN A 179 -10.35 -2.40 12.02
CA ASN A 179 -10.08 -3.67 12.67
C ASN A 179 -11.36 -4.30 13.23
N TYR A 180 -12.22 -3.53 13.89
CA TYR A 180 -13.52 -4.03 14.33
C TYR A 180 -14.34 -4.58 13.17
N ILE A 181 -14.39 -3.85 12.04
CA ILE A 181 -15.17 -4.26 10.88
C ILE A 181 -14.59 -5.52 10.23
N ASP A 182 -13.28 -5.64 10.16
CA ASP A 182 -12.61 -6.82 9.63
C ASP A 182 -12.87 -8.07 10.50
N GLN A 183 -12.85 -7.92 11.83
CA GLN A 183 -13.24 -8.98 12.76
C GLN A 183 -14.69 -9.43 12.58
N GLN A 184 -15.62 -8.49 12.30
CA GLN A 184 -17.00 -8.87 12.01
C GLN A 184 -17.14 -9.66 10.71
N ILE A 185 -16.28 -9.41 9.72
CA ILE A 185 -16.22 -10.20 8.48
C ILE A 185 -15.69 -11.61 8.80
N GLU A 186 -14.60 -11.71 9.55
CA GLU A 186 -14.02 -13.00 9.95
C GLU A 186 -15.01 -13.89 10.69
N ASN A 187 -15.71 -13.34 11.69
CA ASN A 187 -16.67 -14.08 12.50
C ASN A 187 -17.85 -14.62 11.67
N LYS A 188 -18.15 -14.03 10.52
CA LYS A 188 -19.17 -14.53 9.59
C LYS A 188 -18.64 -15.61 8.65
N LEU A 189 -17.34 -15.63 8.37
CA LEU A 189 -16.70 -16.65 7.51
C LEU A 189 -16.43 -17.96 8.26
N VAL A 190 -16.30 -17.90 9.59
CA VAL A 190 -16.05 -19.07 10.46
C VAL A 190 -17.36 -19.79 10.87
N LYS A 191 -18.51 -19.19 10.58
CA LYS A 191 -19.84 -19.79 10.79
C LYS A 191 -20.35 -20.46 9.52
#